data_AF-A0A1G1BUK7-F1
#
_entry.id   AF-A0A1G1BUK7-F1
#
_cell.length_a   1.000
_cell.length_b   1.000
_cell.length_c   1.000
_cell.angle_alpha   90.00
_cell.angle_beta   90.00
_cell.angle_gamma   90.00
#
_symmetry.space_group_name_H-M   'P 1'
#
loop_
_entity.id
_entity.type
_entity.pdbx_description
1 polymer ?
#
loop_
_entity_poly.entity_id
_entity_poly.type
_entity_poly.pdbx_seq_one_letter_code
_entity_poly.pdbx_strand_id
1 'polypeptide(L)'
;MRRKSMVVLLVLGGLGLRVLAQEPPQVLISDSGVTTSLIGAGAPAHTIGLQRVMHAIVMDTGVRQYGLRYVVAQDDKRPGIAIPGEGYIGMPQPTDCNWYGGGFFDLQINGQTIGSTPIHSLVGRSAGSRGYADFVFDTSLSVVRIRFVTQAGSDALYCQALLEPKMEVKSLRVVVRCYPSAFVSDAERHVLTPTRDLAQGEKAELDLATESWLLYYDRIFDAGHVSPSRTGVGPCAVLWPGSQADKVGFTVGGYGIDTAMDLKPELRDFRFVFFDYKGTKNDAAMADLRQRADGLLRELAAFPFTDEGVATWPLAQKQEEIQQALATVPEEKEMAANYAKWSTELEEQLKLVRSGAAGAIMAEANAAKTIREWERGVPELKLKALLREI
;
A
#
# COMPACT_ATOMS: atom_id res chain seq x y z
N MET A 1 0.34 27.90 -85.54
CA MET A 1 1.10 27.45 -84.35
C MET A 1 0.11 27.01 -83.27
N ARG A 2 -0.08 25.70 -83.05
CA ARG A 2 -0.89 25.15 -81.96
C ARG A 2 0.06 24.72 -80.82
N ARG A 3 -0.03 25.36 -79.65
CA ARG A 3 0.62 24.86 -78.42
C ARG A 3 -0.43 24.11 -77.60
N LYS A 4 -0.17 22.82 -77.34
CA LYS A 4 -0.91 21.99 -76.39
C LYS A 4 -0.37 22.29 -74.99
N SER A 5 -1.23 22.70 -74.07
CA SER A 5 -0.89 22.80 -72.65
C SER A 5 -1.19 21.46 -71.98
N MET A 6 -0.16 20.90 -71.35
CA MET A 6 -0.18 19.65 -70.60
C MET A 6 -0.52 19.98 -69.14
N VAL A 7 -1.66 19.48 -68.65
CA VAL A 7 -2.06 19.58 -67.24
C VAL A 7 -1.43 18.42 -66.50
N VAL A 8 -0.51 18.74 -65.59
CA VAL A 8 0.09 17.78 -64.64
C VAL A 8 -0.82 17.71 -63.41
N LEU A 9 -1.41 16.54 -63.17
CA LEU A 9 -2.20 16.24 -61.99
C LEU A 9 -1.24 15.83 -60.85
N LEU A 10 -1.12 16.66 -59.82
CA LEU A 10 -0.35 16.35 -58.62
C LEU A 10 -1.21 15.50 -57.67
N VAL A 11 -0.83 14.24 -57.47
CA VAL A 11 -1.44 13.36 -56.47
C VAL A 11 -0.77 13.62 -55.12
N LEU A 12 -1.46 14.33 -54.22
CA LEU A 12 -1.07 14.48 -52.82
C LEU A 12 -1.37 13.16 -52.09
N GLY A 13 -0.33 12.36 -51.84
CA GLY A 13 -0.39 11.18 -50.99
C GLY A 13 -0.60 11.57 -49.52
N GLY A 14 -1.78 11.28 -48.99
CA GLY A 14 -2.09 11.43 -47.57
C GLY A 14 -1.37 10.38 -46.73
N LEU A 15 -0.24 10.75 -46.13
CA LEU A 15 0.38 10.01 -45.03
C LEU A 15 -0.51 10.19 -43.78
N GLY A 16 -1.44 9.25 -43.58
CA GLY A 16 -2.20 9.15 -42.34
C GLY A 16 -1.28 8.84 -41.17
N LEU A 17 -1.03 9.83 -40.31
CA LEU A 17 -0.46 9.64 -38.98
C LEU A 17 -1.39 8.71 -38.19
N ARG A 18 -1.02 7.43 -38.08
CA ARG A 18 -1.61 6.53 -37.10
C ARG A 18 -1.16 7.02 -35.72
N VAL A 19 -2.06 7.71 -35.02
CA VAL A 19 -1.94 7.94 -33.59
C VAL A 19 -1.95 6.55 -32.95
N LEU A 20 -0.78 6.07 -32.53
CA LEU A 20 -0.69 4.89 -31.68
C LEU A 20 -1.40 5.26 -30.38
N ALA A 21 -2.52 4.61 -30.09
CA ALA A 21 -3.22 4.79 -28.83
C ALA A 21 -2.26 4.43 -27.70
N GLN A 22 -1.82 5.43 -26.94
CA GLN A 22 -0.99 5.22 -25.77
C GLN A 22 -1.84 4.46 -24.74
N GLU A 23 -1.31 3.35 -24.22
CA GLU A 23 -1.98 2.63 -23.14
C GLU A 23 -2.22 3.58 -21.96
N PRO A 24 -3.40 3.49 -21.31
CA PRO A 24 -3.69 4.34 -20.17
C PRO A 24 -2.64 4.14 -19.08
N PRO A 25 -2.24 5.19 -18.33
CA PRO A 25 -1.30 5.04 -17.22
C PRO A 25 -1.80 4.00 -16.21
N GLN A 26 -0.92 3.07 -15.81
CA GLN A 26 -1.21 2.01 -14.86
C GLN A 26 -0.18 1.99 -13.74
N VAL A 27 -0.58 1.48 -12.57
CA VAL A 27 0.36 1.13 -11.50
C VAL A 27 0.79 -0.31 -11.70
N LEU A 28 2.10 -0.55 -11.76
CA LEU A 28 2.66 -1.90 -11.83
C LEU A 28 2.84 -2.45 -10.43
N ILE A 29 2.43 -3.70 -10.23
CA ILE A 29 2.51 -4.37 -8.93
C ILE A 29 3.43 -5.56 -9.03
N SER A 30 4.41 -5.62 -8.14
CA SER A 30 5.25 -6.80 -7.93
C SER A 30 4.99 -7.36 -6.54
N ASP A 31 4.44 -8.56 -6.48
CA ASP A 31 4.16 -9.30 -5.26
C ASP A 31 5.21 -10.42 -5.11
N SER A 32 6.12 -10.28 -4.15
CA SER A 32 7.22 -11.25 -3.94
C SER A 32 6.79 -12.55 -3.27
N GLY A 33 5.53 -12.63 -2.82
CA GLY A 33 5.05 -13.73 -2.00
C GLY A 33 5.72 -13.80 -0.62
N VAL A 34 5.40 -14.87 0.11
CA VAL A 34 5.97 -15.12 1.43
C VAL A 34 7.34 -15.79 1.29
N THR A 35 8.31 -15.27 2.03
CA THR A 35 9.66 -15.82 2.15
C THR A 35 9.96 -16.10 3.62
N THR A 36 10.68 -17.20 3.87
CA THR A 36 11.10 -17.59 5.22
C THR A 36 12.61 -17.70 5.32
N SER A 37 13.19 -17.29 6.44
CA SER A 37 14.64 -17.43 6.70
C SER A 37 14.91 -17.52 8.20
N LEU A 38 16.07 -18.04 8.61
CA LEU A 38 16.47 -18.02 10.02
C LEU A 38 17.00 -16.64 10.39
N ILE A 39 16.59 -16.10 11.54
CA ILE A 39 17.09 -14.81 12.03
C ILE A 39 18.49 -14.97 12.61
N GLY A 40 19.46 -14.30 11.97
CA GLY A 40 20.87 -14.31 12.35
C GLY A 40 21.27 -13.23 13.35
N ALA A 41 22.58 -13.16 13.61
CA ALA A 41 23.17 -12.13 14.47
C ALA A 41 22.95 -10.71 13.89
N GLY A 42 22.64 -9.75 14.77
CA GLY A 42 22.38 -8.35 14.41
C GLY A 42 20.89 -7.96 14.40
N ALA A 43 19.97 -8.93 14.45
CA ALA A 43 18.56 -8.69 14.70
C ALA A 43 18.29 -8.46 16.21
N PRO A 44 17.10 -7.96 16.60
CA PRO A 44 16.71 -7.87 18.00
C PRO A 44 16.87 -9.21 18.72
N ALA A 45 17.50 -9.18 19.90
CA ALA A 45 17.95 -10.38 20.60
C ALA A 45 16.83 -11.41 20.85
N HIS A 46 15.60 -10.94 21.08
CA HIS A 46 14.43 -11.82 21.31
C HIS A 46 13.93 -12.56 20.07
N THR A 47 14.47 -12.24 18.89
CA THR A 47 14.12 -12.87 17.61
C THR A 47 15.23 -13.75 17.05
N ILE A 48 16.45 -13.65 17.57
CA ILE A 48 17.59 -14.45 17.08
C ILE A 48 17.29 -15.94 17.21
N GLY A 49 17.55 -16.69 16.12
CA GLY A 49 17.28 -18.13 16.04
C GLY A 49 15.82 -18.51 15.77
N LEU A 50 14.91 -17.53 15.68
CA LEU A 50 13.53 -17.77 15.24
C LEU A 50 13.41 -17.72 13.71
N GLN A 51 12.30 -18.26 13.18
CA GLN A 51 12.01 -18.17 11.76
C GLN A 51 11.47 -16.78 11.44
N ARG A 52 12.14 -16.04 10.54
CA ARG A 52 11.62 -14.82 9.92
C ARG A 52 10.60 -15.19 8.87
N VAL A 53 9.42 -14.59 8.92
CA VAL A 53 8.43 -14.58 7.84
C VAL A 53 8.38 -13.17 7.27
N MET A 54 8.53 -13.06 5.95
CA MET A 54 8.55 -11.77 5.26
C MET A 54 7.78 -11.84 3.96
N HIS A 55 7.00 -10.80 3.66
CA HIS A 55 6.28 -10.67 2.39
C HIS A 55 6.30 -9.21 1.96
N ALA A 56 6.77 -8.93 0.74
CA ALA A 56 6.86 -7.58 0.20
C ALA A 56 6.02 -7.39 -1.08
N ILE A 57 5.39 -6.23 -1.19
CA ILE A 57 4.71 -5.73 -2.38
C ILE A 57 5.40 -4.44 -2.82
N VAL A 58 5.70 -4.31 -4.10
CA VAL A 58 6.16 -3.06 -4.72
C VAL A 58 5.08 -2.52 -5.64
N MET A 59 4.78 -1.23 -5.51
CA MET A 59 3.82 -0.50 -6.33
C MET A 59 4.56 0.62 -7.09
N ASP A 60 4.66 0.48 -8.40
CA ASP A 60 5.31 1.46 -9.29
C ASP A 60 4.28 2.33 -10.00
N THR A 61 4.30 3.62 -9.69
CA THR A 61 3.38 4.62 -10.25
C THR A 61 3.90 5.25 -11.55
N GLY A 62 5.13 4.93 -11.96
CA GLY A 62 5.88 5.64 -13.00
C GLY A 62 6.56 6.93 -12.53
N VAL A 63 6.20 7.45 -11.34
CA VAL A 63 6.84 8.61 -10.69
C VAL A 63 7.63 8.18 -9.45
N ARG A 64 7.06 7.25 -8.68
CA ARG A 64 7.61 6.71 -7.44
C ARG A 64 7.32 5.22 -7.30
N GLN A 65 8.29 4.49 -6.75
CA GLN A 65 8.13 3.09 -6.34
C GLN A 65 7.99 3.01 -4.83
N TYR A 66 6.84 2.51 -4.38
CA TYR A 66 6.57 2.26 -2.97
C TYR A 66 6.65 0.77 -2.68
N GLY A 67 7.56 0.39 -1.80
CA GLY A 67 7.75 -0.98 -1.35
C GLY A 67 7.19 -1.10 0.05
N LEU A 68 6.23 -1.99 0.25
CA LEU A 68 5.59 -2.26 1.53
C LEU A 68 5.92 -3.69 1.95
N ARG A 69 6.28 -3.88 3.22
CA ARG A 69 6.78 -5.15 3.74
C ARG A 69 6.06 -5.53 5.02
N TYR A 70 5.55 -6.76 5.07
CA TYR A 70 5.27 -7.45 6.32
C TYR A 70 6.52 -8.21 6.75
N VAL A 71 6.94 -8.09 8.02
CA VAL A 71 8.05 -8.88 8.57
C VAL A 71 7.83 -9.18 10.05
N VAL A 72 7.88 -10.45 10.42
CA VAL A 72 7.80 -10.90 11.83
C VAL A 72 8.70 -12.12 12.05
N ALA A 73 9.04 -12.38 13.31
CA ALA A 73 9.56 -13.67 13.73
C ALA A 73 8.41 -14.61 14.14
N GLN A 74 8.60 -15.91 13.96
CA GLN A 74 7.70 -16.98 14.39
C GLN A 74 8.48 -18.02 15.20
N ASP A 75 7.80 -18.56 16.20
CA ASP A 75 8.32 -19.55 17.12
C ASP A 75 7.39 -20.77 17.08
N ASP A 76 7.90 -21.91 16.60
CA ASP A 76 7.11 -23.15 16.48
C ASP A 76 6.56 -23.64 17.83
N LYS A 77 7.15 -23.20 18.95
CA LYS A 77 6.66 -23.51 20.30
C LYS A 77 5.45 -22.66 20.70
N ARG A 78 5.15 -21.61 19.95
CA ARG A 78 4.04 -20.66 20.18
C ARG A 78 3.31 -20.38 18.86
N PRO A 79 2.68 -21.41 18.26
CA PRO A 79 1.94 -21.23 17.02
C PRO A 79 0.83 -20.19 17.18
N GLY A 80 0.60 -19.40 16.13
CA GLY A 80 -0.43 -18.35 16.13
C GLY A 80 0.01 -17.03 16.78
N ILE A 81 1.26 -16.90 17.22
CA ILE A 81 1.83 -15.64 17.69
C ILE A 81 2.83 -15.13 16.68
N ALA A 82 2.66 -13.87 16.24
CA ALA A 82 3.70 -13.15 15.52
C ALA A 82 4.57 -12.37 16.51
N ILE A 83 5.88 -12.36 16.29
CA ILE A 83 6.84 -11.69 17.16
C ILE A 83 7.51 -10.59 16.33
N PRO A 84 7.01 -9.34 16.39
CA PRO A 84 7.69 -8.19 15.80
C PRO A 84 9.12 -8.10 16.32
N GLY A 85 10.09 -7.92 15.42
CA GLY A 85 11.46 -7.62 15.79
C GLY A 85 11.56 -6.16 16.20
N GLU A 86 11.52 -5.26 15.21
CA GLU A 86 11.56 -3.80 15.38
C GLU A 86 10.21 -3.14 15.05
N GLY A 87 9.36 -3.85 14.31
CA GLY A 87 7.97 -3.57 13.97
C GLY A 87 7.46 -4.66 13.01
N TYR A 88 6.40 -4.40 12.24
CA TYR A 88 5.80 -5.42 11.37
C TYR A 88 5.30 -4.93 10.01
N ILE A 89 4.77 -3.71 9.87
CA ILE A 89 4.51 -3.07 8.56
C ILE A 89 5.60 -2.05 8.29
N GLY A 90 6.44 -2.32 7.30
CA GLY A 90 7.58 -1.51 6.91
C GLY A 90 7.48 -0.96 5.49
N MET A 91 8.28 0.07 5.18
CA MET A 91 8.33 0.68 3.86
C MET A 91 9.75 0.75 3.27
N PRO A 92 10.34 -0.38 2.80
CA PRO A 92 11.73 -0.43 2.33
C PRO A 92 12.03 0.36 1.04
N GLN A 93 11.02 0.81 0.29
CA GLN A 93 11.19 1.67 -0.87
C GLN A 93 10.24 2.88 -0.79
N PRO A 94 10.68 4.07 -1.24
CA PRO A 94 11.89 4.36 -2.03
C PRO A 94 13.24 4.19 -1.33
N THR A 95 13.28 4.27 -0.01
CA THR A 95 14.48 4.09 0.83
C THR A 95 14.09 3.50 2.18
N ASP A 96 15.00 2.78 2.83
CA ASP A 96 14.71 2.02 4.06
C ASP A 96 14.68 2.90 5.33
N CYS A 97 15.23 4.11 5.25
CA CYS A 97 15.37 5.04 6.39
C CYS A 97 14.16 5.95 6.58
N ASN A 98 13.75 6.70 5.54
CA ASN A 98 12.66 7.68 5.59
C ASN A 98 11.44 7.14 6.32
N TRP A 99 10.65 6.27 5.71
CA TRP A 99 9.70 5.46 6.43
C TRP A 99 10.34 4.13 6.74
N TYR A 100 10.45 3.80 8.03
CA TYR A 100 11.31 2.69 8.43
C TYR A 100 10.92 1.36 7.79
N GLY A 101 11.83 0.76 7.04
CA GLY A 101 11.54 -0.48 6.33
C GLY A 101 11.22 -1.67 7.21
N GLY A 102 11.64 -1.69 8.47
CA GLY A 102 11.37 -2.78 9.42
C GLY A 102 10.03 -2.66 10.16
N GLY A 103 9.36 -1.50 10.09
CA GLY A 103 8.21 -1.23 10.94
C GLY A 103 7.90 0.25 11.08
N PHE A 104 7.45 0.89 10.00
CA PHE A 104 7.08 2.30 10.01
C PHE A 104 5.65 2.53 10.51
N PHE A 105 4.77 1.53 10.49
CA PHE A 105 3.36 1.69 10.85
C PHE A 105 2.95 0.63 11.87
N ASP A 106 2.51 1.08 13.06
CA ASP A 106 1.98 0.25 14.12
C ASP A 106 0.57 0.74 14.50
N LEU A 107 -0.42 -0.15 14.42
CA LEU A 107 -1.76 0.07 14.94
C LEU A 107 -1.93 -0.69 16.25
N GLN A 108 -2.41 0.02 17.27
CA GLN A 108 -2.71 -0.53 18.58
C GLN A 108 -4.20 -0.36 18.90
N ILE A 109 -4.81 -1.42 19.40
CA ILE A 109 -6.21 -1.45 19.86
C ILE A 109 -6.20 -1.82 21.34
N ASN A 110 -6.82 -0.99 22.18
CA ASN A 110 -6.84 -1.20 23.63
C ASN A 110 -5.44 -1.42 24.24
N GLY A 111 -4.44 -0.68 23.74
CA GLY A 111 -3.03 -0.76 24.15
C GLY A 111 -2.27 -1.97 23.61
N GLN A 112 -2.87 -2.80 22.75
CA GLN A 112 -2.23 -3.98 22.17
C GLN A 112 -1.92 -3.74 20.69
N THR A 113 -0.67 -3.92 20.28
CA THR A 113 -0.29 -3.91 18.86
C THR A 113 -0.96 -5.06 18.11
N ILE A 114 -1.49 -4.77 16.93
CA ILE A 114 -2.01 -5.84 16.05
C ILE A 114 -0.86 -6.68 15.46
N GLY A 115 0.38 -6.16 15.48
CA GLY A 115 1.57 -6.83 14.95
C GLY A 115 1.95 -8.14 15.67
N SER A 116 1.41 -8.37 16.87
CA SER A 116 1.54 -9.65 17.57
C SER A 116 0.62 -10.75 17.04
N THR A 117 -0.28 -10.42 16.11
CA THR A 117 -1.13 -11.37 15.39
C THR A 117 -0.51 -11.67 14.02
N PRO A 118 -0.38 -12.95 13.63
CA PRO A 118 0.00 -13.30 12.27
C PRO A 118 -0.94 -12.65 11.26
N ILE A 119 -0.38 -12.10 10.19
CA ILE A 119 -1.20 -11.54 9.12
C ILE A 119 -2.06 -12.64 8.50
N HIS A 120 -3.35 -12.36 8.28
CA HIS A 120 -4.24 -13.26 7.56
C HIS A 120 -3.88 -13.30 6.08
N SER A 121 -3.69 -12.12 5.49
CA SER A 121 -3.32 -11.98 4.08
C SER A 121 -2.59 -10.68 3.81
N LEU A 122 -1.59 -10.75 2.92
CA LEU A 122 -0.99 -9.60 2.25
C LEU A 122 -1.18 -9.77 0.74
N VAL A 123 -1.87 -8.83 0.09
CA VAL A 123 -2.22 -8.93 -1.33
C VAL A 123 -1.94 -7.63 -2.06
N GLY A 124 -1.09 -7.71 -3.08
CA GLY A 124 -0.87 -6.63 -4.05
C GLY A 124 -1.71 -6.84 -5.30
N ARG A 125 -2.27 -5.77 -5.86
CA ARG A 125 -3.04 -5.81 -7.12
C ARG A 125 -3.20 -4.45 -7.78
N SER A 126 -3.45 -4.46 -9.09
CA SER A 126 -3.69 -3.26 -9.90
C SER A 126 -5.11 -3.30 -10.45
N ALA A 127 -5.79 -2.16 -10.45
CA ALA A 127 -7.10 -2.01 -11.10
C ALA A 127 -7.19 -0.62 -11.73
N GLY A 128 -7.24 -0.57 -13.06
CA GLY A 128 -7.18 0.68 -13.82
C GLY A 128 -5.88 1.44 -13.55
N SER A 129 -5.99 2.71 -13.17
CA SER A 129 -4.84 3.56 -12.83
C SER A 129 -4.40 3.45 -11.37
N ARG A 130 -4.88 2.45 -10.60
CA ARG A 130 -4.64 2.34 -9.16
C ARG A 130 -3.90 1.05 -8.82
N GLY A 131 -2.99 1.15 -7.86
CA GLY A 131 -2.35 0.01 -7.21
C GLY A 131 -2.79 -0.10 -5.76
N TYR A 132 -2.98 -1.32 -5.27
CA TYR A 132 -3.43 -1.62 -3.91
C TYR A 132 -2.46 -2.59 -3.25
N ALA A 133 -2.22 -2.38 -1.96
CA ALA A 133 -1.59 -3.35 -1.07
C ALA A 133 -2.40 -3.46 0.23
N ASP A 134 -2.96 -4.63 0.48
CA ASP A 134 -3.82 -4.88 1.64
C ASP A 134 -3.14 -5.76 2.67
N PHE A 135 -3.05 -5.27 3.90
CA PHE A 135 -2.66 -6.02 5.07
C PHE A 135 -3.91 -6.32 5.90
N VAL A 136 -4.28 -7.58 6.05
CA VAL A 136 -5.47 -7.98 6.80
C VAL A 136 -5.07 -8.77 8.04
N PHE A 137 -5.56 -8.34 9.19
CA PHE A 137 -5.34 -8.98 10.48
C PHE A 137 -6.66 -9.39 11.09
N ASP A 138 -6.73 -10.62 11.59
CA ASP A 138 -7.86 -11.12 12.35
C ASP A 138 -7.47 -11.26 13.82
N THR A 139 -7.56 -10.17 14.57
CA THR A 139 -7.18 -10.17 15.99
C THR A 139 -8.34 -10.63 16.87
N SER A 140 -8.08 -10.85 18.15
CA SER A 140 -9.15 -11.08 19.14
C SER A 140 -10.05 -9.85 19.35
N LEU A 141 -9.54 -8.64 19.09
CA LEU A 141 -10.25 -7.37 19.34
C LEU A 141 -11.04 -6.88 18.13
N SER A 142 -10.52 -7.07 16.92
CA SER A 142 -11.07 -6.54 15.67
C SER A 142 -10.52 -7.32 14.47
N VAL A 143 -11.32 -7.41 13.42
CA VAL A 143 -10.77 -7.58 12.06
C VAL A 143 -10.26 -6.20 11.61
N VAL A 144 -9.06 -6.14 11.04
CA VAL A 144 -8.43 -4.90 10.61
C VAL A 144 -7.92 -5.04 9.18
N ARG A 145 -8.18 -4.04 8.34
CA ARG A 145 -7.52 -3.86 7.05
C ARG A 145 -6.68 -2.60 7.08
N ILE A 146 -5.39 -2.71 6.80
CA ILE A 146 -4.53 -1.59 6.43
C ILE A 146 -4.34 -1.65 4.92
N ARG A 147 -4.99 -0.75 4.20
CA ARG A 147 -4.94 -0.65 2.73
C ARG A 147 -4.09 0.53 2.33
N PHE A 148 -3.06 0.26 1.54
CA PHE A 148 -2.31 1.29 0.84
C PHE A 148 -2.77 1.38 -0.60
N VAL A 149 -2.89 2.60 -1.13
CA VAL A 149 -3.29 2.86 -2.50
C VAL A 149 -2.38 3.89 -3.14
N THR A 150 -1.97 3.61 -4.37
CA THR A 150 -1.27 4.56 -5.23
C THR A 150 -2.05 4.78 -6.52
N GLN A 151 -1.77 5.90 -7.19
CA GLN A 151 -2.32 6.23 -8.50
C GLN A 151 -1.18 6.38 -9.51
N ALA A 152 -1.41 5.96 -10.75
CA ALA A 152 -0.45 6.14 -11.84
C ALA A 152 -0.15 7.63 -12.04
N GLY A 153 1.13 7.98 -12.13
CA GLY A 153 1.59 9.36 -12.24
C GLY A 153 1.59 10.17 -10.93
N SER A 154 1.23 9.57 -9.80
CA SER A 154 1.23 10.23 -8.49
C SER A 154 2.41 9.81 -7.63
N ASP A 155 2.94 10.73 -6.82
CA ASP A 155 3.94 10.47 -5.80
C ASP A 155 3.34 10.23 -4.41
N ALA A 156 2.01 10.31 -4.25
CA ALA A 156 1.32 10.11 -2.98
C ALA A 156 1.02 8.63 -2.71
N LEU A 157 1.26 8.19 -1.46
CA LEU A 157 0.84 6.89 -0.96
C LEU A 157 -0.32 7.07 0.03
N TYR A 158 -1.54 6.81 -0.42
CA TYR A 158 -2.74 6.88 0.41
C TYR A 158 -2.82 5.64 1.29
N CYS A 159 -3.29 5.77 2.52
CA CYS A 159 -3.45 4.68 3.47
C CYS A 159 -4.78 4.79 4.19
N GLN A 160 -5.46 3.66 4.38
CA GLN A 160 -6.64 3.52 5.22
C GLN A 160 -6.44 2.39 6.22
N ALA A 161 -6.67 2.66 7.50
CA ALA A 161 -6.92 1.65 8.51
C ALA A 161 -8.44 1.53 8.73
N LEU A 162 -9.03 0.40 8.33
CA LEU A 162 -10.44 0.09 8.50
C LEU A 162 -10.62 -1.01 9.55
N LEU A 163 -11.53 -0.82 10.50
CA LEU A 163 -11.77 -1.72 11.61
C LEU A 163 -13.20 -2.27 11.61
N GLU A 164 -13.34 -3.57 11.84
CA GLU A 164 -14.59 -4.24 12.22
C GLU A 164 -14.42 -4.83 13.64
N PRO A 165 -14.77 -4.07 14.70
CA PRO A 165 -14.53 -4.51 16.06
C PRO A 165 -15.35 -5.75 16.44
N LYS A 166 -14.70 -6.71 17.11
CA LYS A 166 -15.33 -7.86 17.76
C LYS A 166 -15.67 -7.59 19.22
N MET A 167 -15.02 -6.58 19.79
CA MET A 167 -15.16 -6.12 21.16
C MET A 167 -15.23 -4.59 21.19
N GLU A 168 -15.58 -4.04 22.35
CA GLU A 168 -15.50 -2.59 22.59
C GLU A 168 -14.07 -2.06 22.39
N VAL A 169 -13.95 -1.00 21.60
CA VAL A 169 -12.72 -0.25 21.38
C VAL A 169 -12.72 0.94 22.33
N LYS A 170 -11.80 0.92 23.30
CA LYS A 170 -11.64 1.96 24.33
C LYS A 170 -10.52 2.94 23.99
N SER A 171 -9.53 2.48 23.25
CA SER A 171 -8.42 3.32 22.77
C SER A 171 -7.92 2.79 21.44
N LEU A 172 -7.62 3.69 20.51
CA LEU A 172 -6.91 3.40 19.28
C LEU A 172 -5.69 4.29 19.19
N ARG A 173 -4.58 3.73 18.73
CA ARG A 173 -3.34 4.48 18.55
C ARG A 173 -2.63 4.01 17.30
N VAL A 174 -2.23 4.95 16.46
CA VAL A 174 -1.27 4.70 15.39
C VAL A 174 0.06 5.31 15.78
N VAL A 175 1.13 4.56 15.64
CA VAL A 175 2.50 5.06 15.74
C VAL A 175 3.16 4.93 14.38
N VAL A 176 3.68 6.05 13.88
CA VAL A 176 4.49 6.06 12.66
C VAL A 176 5.95 6.35 12.98
N ARG A 177 6.86 5.58 12.37
CA ARG A 177 8.32 5.67 12.62
C ARG A 177 9.08 6.07 11.36
N CYS A 178 9.96 7.05 11.52
CA CYS A 178 10.81 7.53 10.44
C CYS A 178 12.26 7.78 10.86
N TYR A 179 13.18 7.65 9.90
CA TYR A 179 14.58 8.08 9.96
C TYR A 179 14.84 8.96 8.74
N PRO A 180 14.46 10.25 8.79
CA PRO A 180 14.60 11.17 7.67
C PRO A 180 16.00 11.12 7.08
N SER A 181 16.11 11.12 5.76
CA SER A 181 17.36 11.19 5.00
C SER A 181 18.40 10.06 5.16
N ALA A 182 18.69 9.56 6.37
CA ALA A 182 19.66 8.50 6.63
C ALA A 182 19.53 7.94 8.06
N PHE A 183 20.11 6.75 8.28
CA PHE A 183 20.31 6.18 9.61
C PHE A 183 21.52 6.81 10.32
N VAL A 184 21.33 8.02 10.85
CA VAL A 184 22.36 8.86 11.52
C VAL A 184 21.80 9.53 12.78
N SER A 185 22.69 9.96 13.69
CA SER A 185 22.32 10.59 14.98
C SER A 185 22.72 12.07 15.12
N ASP A 186 23.56 12.55 14.21
CA ASP A 186 24.19 13.87 14.17
C ASP A 186 23.67 14.70 13.00
N ALA A 187 22.38 14.57 12.71
CA ALA A 187 21.81 15.03 11.44
C ALA A 187 21.25 16.45 11.45
N GLU A 188 21.20 17.07 12.64
CA GLU A 188 20.37 18.25 12.91
C GLU A 188 18.95 17.96 12.38
N ARG A 189 18.28 17.00 13.02
CA ARG A 189 16.96 16.53 12.61
C ARG A 189 15.88 17.51 13.02
N HIS A 190 14.89 17.68 12.15
CA HIS A 190 13.79 18.59 12.33
C HIS A 190 12.44 17.96 11.96
N VAL A 191 11.39 18.52 12.55
CA VAL A 191 10.01 18.28 12.14
C VAL A 191 9.34 19.62 11.84
N LEU A 192 9.02 19.81 10.56
CA LEU A 192 8.24 20.94 10.11
C LEU A 192 6.75 20.59 10.19
N THR A 193 5.99 21.50 10.79
CA THR A 193 4.53 21.52 10.84
C THR A 193 4.01 22.70 10.00
N PRO A 194 2.69 22.90 9.85
CA PRO A 194 2.15 24.09 9.20
C PRO A 194 2.56 25.41 9.87
N THR A 195 2.79 25.41 11.19
CA THR A 195 2.93 26.65 11.98
C THR A 195 4.32 26.85 12.59
N ARG A 196 5.12 25.79 12.67
CA ARG A 196 6.42 25.78 13.36
C ARG A 196 7.40 24.75 12.79
N ASP A 197 8.68 24.99 13.02
CA ASP A 197 9.79 24.10 12.72
C ASP A 197 10.50 23.74 14.02
N LEU A 198 10.52 22.45 14.36
CA LEU A 198 10.98 21.92 15.64
C LEU A 198 12.30 21.17 15.44
N ALA A 199 13.32 21.56 16.18
CA ALA A 199 14.66 20.98 16.14
C ALA A 199 14.81 19.74 17.03
N GLN A 200 15.92 19.02 16.82
CA GLN A 200 16.30 17.85 17.60
C GLN A 200 16.29 18.13 19.11
N GLY A 201 15.63 17.24 19.86
CA GLY A 201 15.44 17.34 21.31
C GLY A 201 14.13 18.01 21.72
N GLU A 202 13.44 18.71 20.82
CA GLU A 202 12.14 19.31 21.12
C GLU A 202 11.03 18.25 21.15
N LYS A 203 10.03 18.52 22.00
CA LYS A 203 8.82 17.71 22.12
C LYS A 203 7.62 18.56 21.76
N ALA A 204 6.71 18.00 20.97
CA ALA A 204 5.49 18.70 20.57
C ALA A 204 4.26 17.81 20.75
N GLU A 205 3.18 18.47 21.16
CA GLU A 205 1.81 18.04 20.96
C GLU A 205 1.18 19.02 19.98
N LEU A 206 0.44 18.50 19.00
CA LEU A 206 -0.06 19.27 17.86
C LEU A 206 -1.42 19.91 18.15
N ASP A 207 -1.63 21.11 17.62
CA ASP A 207 -2.96 21.69 17.48
C ASP A 207 -3.66 21.09 16.25
N LEU A 208 -4.54 20.11 16.48
CA LEU A 208 -5.20 19.37 15.39
C LEU A 208 -6.14 20.22 14.52
N ALA A 209 -6.45 21.46 14.94
CA ALA A 209 -7.21 22.40 14.12
C ALA A 209 -6.33 23.05 13.02
N THR A 210 -5.02 23.14 13.24
CA THR A 210 -4.09 23.87 12.36
C THR A 210 -2.88 23.04 11.90
N GLU A 211 -2.60 21.90 12.54
CA GLU A 211 -1.45 21.03 12.33
C GLU A 211 -1.87 19.62 11.91
N SER A 212 -2.20 19.44 10.62
CA SER A 212 -2.69 18.19 10.02
C SER A 212 -1.66 17.48 9.12
N TRP A 213 -0.41 17.95 9.12
CA TRP A 213 0.69 17.33 8.43
C TRP A 213 2.03 17.57 9.10
N LEU A 214 2.98 16.67 8.85
CA LEU A 214 4.37 16.75 9.31
C LEU A 214 5.31 16.42 8.15
N LEU A 215 6.37 17.22 8.01
CA LEU A 215 7.54 16.91 7.18
C LEU A 215 8.73 16.67 8.10
N TYR A 216 9.32 15.50 7.99
CA TYR A 216 10.51 15.11 8.75
C TYR A 216 11.72 15.23 7.84
N TYR A 217 12.75 15.94 8.30
CA TYR A 217 13.94 16.17 7.49
C TYR A 217 15.20 16.29 8.35
N ASP A 218 16.35 16.05 7.73
CA ASP A 218 17.65 16.31 8.32
C ASP A 218 18.26 17.54 7.64
N ARG A 219 18.73 18.51 8.42
CA ARG A 219 19.34 19.73 7.86
C ARG A 219 20.73 19.47 7.27
N ILE A 220 21.50 18.59 7.91
CA ILE A 220 22.87 18.24 7.48
C ILE A 220 22.83 17.24 6.32
N PHE A 221 22.06 16.15 6.47
CA PHE A 221 21.96 15.07 5.49
C PHE A 221 20.83 15.30 4.47
N ASP A 222 20.73 16.49 3.91
CA ASP A 222 19.76 16.76 2.83
C ASP A 222 20.05 15.92 1.57
N ALA A 223 19.08 15.77 0.67
CA ALA A 223 19.20 14.98 -0.56
C ALA A 223 20.47 15.33 -1.35
N GLY A 224 21.32 14.35 -1.64
CA GLY A 224 22.58 14.58 -2.37
C GLY A 224 23.76 15.01 -1.50
N HIS A 225 23.59 15.15 -0.19
CA HIS A 225 24.71 15.17 0.74
C HIS A 225 25.44 13.81 0.67
N VAL A 226 26.77 13.83 0.60
CA VAL A 226 27.61 12.62 0.60
C VAL A 226 28.70 12.76 1.65
N SER A 227 28.77 11.81 2.58
CA SER A 227 29.85 11.62 3.55
C SER A 227 30.48 10.23 3.35
N PRO A 228 31.65 9.94 3.95
CA PRO A 228 32.27 8.62 3.84
C PRO A 228 31.39 7.46 4.32
N SER A 229 30.48 7.72 5.27
CA SER A 229 29.66 6.67 5.89
C SER A 229 28.21 6.65 5.38
N ARG A 230 27.67 7.77 4.90
CA ARG A 230 26.24 7.92 4.60
C ARG A 230 25.96 8.97 3.51
N THR A 231 24.85 8.78 2.81
CA THR A 231 24.30 9.71 1.81
C THR A 231 22.93 10.18 2.29
N GLY A 232 22.70 11.49 2.25
CA GLY A 232 21.38 12.06 2.52
C GLY A 232 20.45 11.82 1.35
N VAL A 233 19.28 11.23 1.61
CA VAL A 233 18.32 10.88 0.54
C VAL A 233 17.16 11.86 0.40
N GLY A 234 16.96 12.77 1.35
CA GLY A 234 15.85 13.71 1.35
C GLY A 234 14.74 13.32 2.34
N PRO A 235 13.74 14.20 2.53
CA PRO A 235 12.79 14.10 3.64
C PRO A 235 11.65 13.11 3.40
N CYS A 236 10.75 13.01 4.36
CA CYS A 236 9.48 12.28 4.23
C CYS A 236 8.35 13.03 4.94
N ALA A 237 7.09 12.77 4.58
CA ALA A 237 5.95 13.48 5.16
C ALA A 237 4.73 12.58 5.35
N VAL A 238 3.92 12.93 6.36
CA VAL A 238 2.61 12.32 6.61
C VAL A 238 1.56 13.39 6.84
N LEU A 239 0.36 13.18 6.28
CA LEU A 239 -0.81 14.03 6.48
C LEU A 239 -2.00 13.17 6.87
N TRP A 240 -2.93 13.75 7.61
CA TRP A 240 -4.15 13.08 8.04
C TRP A 240 -5.29 14.08 8.32
N PRO A 241 -6.56 13.66 8.25
CA PRO A 241 -7.66 14.51 8.68
C PRO A 241 -7.58 14.74 10.19
N GLY A 242 -7.40 16.00 10.63
CA GLY A 242 -7.27 16.33 12.06
C GLY A 242 -8.47 15.86 12.91
N SER A 243 -9.66 15.74 12.31
CA SER A 243 -10.89 15.30 12.96
C SER A 243 -10.87 13.85 13.47
N GLN A 244 -9.93 13.01 13.00
CA GLN A 244 -9.89 11.58 13.35
C GLN A 244 -9.09 11.26 14.62
N ALA A 245 -8.32 12.23 15.13
CA ALA A 245 -7.46 12.07 16.30
C ALA A 245 -7.94 12.96 17.45
N ASP A 246 -7.72 12.49 18.68
CA ASP A 246 -7.87 13.31 19.89
C ASP A 246 -6.53 13.96 20.26
N LYS A 247 -5.42 13.31 19.91
CA LYS A 247 -4.08 13.78 20.24
C LYS A 247 -3.07 13.29 19.21
N VAL A 248 -2.16 14.17 18.82
CA VAL A 248 -0.95 13.80 18.07
C VAL A 248 0.26 14.44 18.71
N GLY A 249 1.32 13.65 18.88
CA GLY A 249 2.56 14.18 19.45
C GLY A 249 3.79 13.33 19.12
N PHE A 250 4.95 13.96 19.28
CA PHE A 250 6.25 13.36 18.99
C PHE A 250 7.35 14.03 19.82
N THR A 251 8.52 13.41 19.79
CA THR A 251 9.78 14.04 20.21
C THR A 251 10.74 13.95 19.02
N VAL A 252 11.39 15.05 18.67
CA VAL A 252 12.36 15.09 17.57
C VAL A 252 13.62 14.37 18.04
N GLY A 253 13.66 13.06 17.83
CA GLY A 253 14.74 12.20 18.30
C GLY A 253 16.03 12.38 17.50
N GLY A 254 17.16 12.15 18.17
CA GLY A 254 18.48 12.21 17.54
C GLY A 254 18.68 11.12 16.48
N TYR A 255 18.17 9.89 16.71
CA TYR A 255 18.34 8.78 15.76
C TYR A 255 17.15 8.52 14.85
N GLY A 256 15.93 8.43 15.39
CA GLY A 256 14.68 8.34 14.64
C GLY A 256 13.55 9.09 15.35
N ILE A 257 12.39 9.18 14.71
CA ILE A 257 11.21 9.85 15.25
C ILE A 257 10.03 8.89 15.21
N ASP A 258 9.40 8.70 16.37
CA ASP A 258 8.10 8.08 16.51
C ASP A 258 7.05 9.18 16.72
N THR A 259 6.09 9.26 15.81
CA THR A 259 4.90 10.12 15.95
C THR A 259 3.73 9.25 16.36
N ALA A 260 3.15 9.56 17.51
CA ALA A 260 1.99 8.86 18.04
C ALA A 260 0.72 9.68 17.81
N MET A 261 -0.31 9.01 17.31
CA MET A 261 -1.63 9.55 17.07
C MET A 261 -2.63 8.73 17.88
N ASP A 262 -3.16 9.30 18.95
CA ASP A 262 -4.27 8.71 19.70
C ASP A 262 -5.56 9.05 18.93
N LEU A 263 -6.15 8.01 18.35
CA LEU A 263 -7.28 8.09 17.43
C LEU A 263 -8.60 7.95 18.18
N LYS A 264 -9.66 8.56 17.63
CA LYS A 264 -11.00 8.51 18.20
C LYS A 264 -11.56 7.08 18.18
N PRO A 265 -11.79 6.45 19.34
CA PRO A 265 -12.16 5.04 19.42
C PRO A 265 -13.56 4.73 18.87
N GLU A 266 -14.42 5.72 18.67
CA GLU A 266 -15.74 5.60 18.05
C GLU A 266 -15.69 5.54 16.52
N LEU A 267 -14.59 5.98 15.91
CA LEU A 267 -14.40 5.90 14.45
C LEU A 267 -13.90 4.51 14.03
N ARG A 268 -14.10 4.18 12.76
CA ARG A 268 -13.72 2.88 12.18
C ARG A 268 -12.82 3.00 10.96
N ASP A 269 -12.73 4.18 10.38
CA ASP A 269 -12.02 4.49 9.15
C ASP A 269 -11.05 5.63 9.44
N PHE A 270 -9.75 5.33 9.38
CA PHE A 270 -8.68 6.29 9.62
C PHE A 270 -7.80 6.38 8.39
N ARG A 271 -7.47 7.60 7.97
CA ARG A 271 -6.84 7.86 6.68
C ARG A 271 -5.58 8.67 6.83
N PHE A 272 -4.61 8.35 5.99
CA PHE A 272 -3.30 8.99 5.95
C PHE A 272 -2.84 9.14 4.51
N VAL A 273 -1.99 10.11 4.26
CA VAL A 273 -1.17 10.16 3.04
C VAL A 273 0.28 10.22 3.46
N PHE A 274 1.10 9.36 2.87
CA PHE A 274 2.54 9.31 3.06
C PHE A 274 3.26 9.79 1.80
N PHE A 275 4.36 10.50 2.02
CA PHE A 275 5.32 10.87 0.99
C PHE A 275 6.71 10.43 1.40
N ASP A 276 7.46 9.94 0.42
CA ASP A 276 8.90 9.79 0.51
C ASP A 276 9.54 10.68 -0.57
N TYR A 277 10.18 11.75 -0.12
CA TYR A 277 10.81 12.75 -0.97
C TYR A 277 12.25 12.34 -1.34
N LYS A 278 12.52 11.04 -1.51
CA LYS A 278 13.81 10.55 -1.99
C LYS A 278 14.25 11.30 -3.25
N GLY A 279 15.45 11.86 -3.20
CA GLY A 279 16.07 12.64 -4.27
C GLY A 279 15.63 14.10 -4.32
N THR A 280 14.75 14.55 -3.42
CA THR A 280 14.25 15.93 -3.37
C THR A 280 14.89 16.67 -2.19
N LYS A 281 15.40 17.87 -2.46
CA LYS A 281 15.97 18.77 -1.46
C LYS A 281 14.90 19.25 -0.47
N ASN A 282 15.32 19.50 0.77
CA ASN A 282 14.44 19.96 1.85
C ASN A 282 13.54 21.14 1.43
N ASP A 283 14.11 22.22 0.91
CA ASP A 283 13.35 23.42 0.52
C ASP A 283 12.28 23.12 -0.54
N ALA A 284 12.59 22.25 -1.50
CA ALA A 284 11.65 21.85 -2.55
C ALA A 284 10.51 20.99 -1.98
N ALA A 285 10.82 20.04 -1.09
CA ALA A 285 9.81 19.23 -0.42
C ALA A 285 8.91 20.06 0.51
N MET A 286 9.48 21.04 1.24
CA MET A 286 8.72 21.97 2.08
C MET A 286 7.76 22.83 1.25
N ALA A 287 8.23 23.39 0.13
CA ALA A 287 7.43 24.22 -0.75
C ALA A 287 6.28 23.41 -1.37
N ASP A 288 6.61 22.22 -1.89
CA ASP A 288 5.65 21.29 -2.48
C ASP A 288 4.55 20.87 -1.48
N LEU A 289 4.93 20.44 -0.27
CA LEU A 289 3.97 20.01 0.74
C LEU A 289 3.05 21.15 1.16
N ARG A 290 3.61 22.35 1.42
CA ARG A 290 2.81 23.53 1.76
C ARG A 290 1.82 23.90 0.66
N GLN A 291 2.21 23.75 -0.61
CA GLN A 291 1.35 24.05 -1.75
C GLN A 291 0.21 23.04 -1.89
N ARG A 292 0.46 21.74 -1.65
CA ARG A 292 -0.50 20.66 -1.94
C ARG A 292 -1.34 20.21 -0.75
N ALA A 293 -0.91 20.47 0.49
CA ALA A 293 -1.50 19.88 1.70
C ALA A 293 -3.03 20.03 1.79
N ASP A 294 -3.57 21.24 1.61
CA ASP A 294 -5.02 21.47 1.70
C ASP A 294 -5.81 20.72 0.62
N GLY A 295 -5.25 20.61 -0.58
CA GLY A 295 -5.84 19.84 -1.67
C GLY A 295 -5.86 18.36 -1.35
N LEU A 296 -4.73 17.84 -0.87
CA LEU A 296 -4.57 16.44 -0.47
C LEU A 296 -5.48 16.06 0.69
N LEU A 297 -5.69 16.94 1.68
CA LEU A 297 -6.59 16.68 2.80
C LEU A 297 -8.06 16.59 2.36
N ARG A 298 -8.50 17.48 1.46
CA ARG A 298 -9.83 17.40 0.85
C ARG A 298 -10.00 16.13 0.03
N GLU A 299 -8.99 15.80 -0.76
CA GLU A 299 -8.97 14.58 -1.56
C GLU A 299 -9.04 13.34 -0.66
N LEU A 300 -8.18 13.24 0.36
CA LEU A 300 -8.12 12.13 1.31
C LEU A 300 -9.47 11.88 2.02
N ALA A 301 -10.17 12.95 2.39
CA ALA A 301 -11.49 12.86 3.01
C ALA A 301 -12.54 12.22 2.08
N ALA A 302 -12.43 12.42 0.76
CA ALA A 302 -13.32 11.85 -0.24
C ALA A 302 -12.75 10.61 -0.97
N PHE A 303 -11.49 10.25 -0.70
CA PHE A 303 -10.76 9.25 -1.48
C PHE A 303 -11.41 7.87 -1.34
N PRO A 304 -11.83 7.23 -2.45
CA PRO A 304 -12.52 5.94 -2.38
C PRO A 304 -11.52 4.82 -2.16
N PHE A 305 -11.42 4.28 -0.95
CA PHE A 305 -10.54 3.14 -0.68
C PHE A 305 -11.10 1.79 -1.16
N THR A 306 -12.33 1.74 -1.65
CA THR A 306 -12.89 0.55 -2.30
C THR A 306 -12.00 0.09 -3.44
N ASP A 307 -11.74 -1.21 -3.49
CA ASP A 307 -11.10 -1.82 -4.63
C ASP A 307 -12.17 -2.29 -5.61
N GLU A 308 -12.31 -1.52 -6.69
CA GLU A 308 -13.27 -1.81 -7.76
C GLU A 308 -12.96 -3.14 -8.46
N GLY A 309 -11.70 -3.59 -8.48
CA GLY A 309 -11.30 -4.86 -9.10
C GLY A 309 -11.96 -6.07 -8.45
N VAL A 310 -12.14 -6.02 -7.12
CA VAL A 310 -12.91 -7.02 -6.37
C VAL A 310 -14.39 -6.64 -6.34
N ALA A 311 -14.74 -5.42 -5.94
CA ALA A 311 -16.14 -5.03 -5.70
C ALA A 311 -17.03 -5.20 -6.95
N THR A 312 -16.48 -4.93 -8.14
CA THR A 312 -17.19 -5.02 -9.42
C THR A 312 -16.80 -6.24 -10.24
N TRP A 313 -16.11 -7.22 -9.64
CA TRP A 313 -15.66 -8.41 -10.37
C TRP A 313 -16.85 -9.12 -11.06
N PRO A 314 -16.78 -9.35 -12.39
CA PRO A 314 -17.94 -9.74 -13.19
C PRO A 314 -18.22 -11.24 -13.10
N LEU A 315 -18.61 -11.72 -11.91
CA LEU A 315 -18.80 -13.14 -11.59
C LEU A 315 -19.66 -13.87 -12.64
N ALA A 316 -20.83 -13.34 -13.00
CA ALA A 316 -21.72 -14.00 -13.97
C ALA A 316 -21.07 -14.20 -15.34
N GLN A 317 -20.39 -13.18 -15.86
CA GLN A 317 -19.67 -13.26 -17.12
C GLN A 317 -18.52 -14.28 -17.04
N LYS A 318 -17.78 -14.29 -15.92
CA LYS A 318 -16.67 -15.22 -15.71
C LYS A 318 -17.14 -16.66 -15.57
N GLN A 319 -18.26 -16.89 -14.91
CA GLN A 319 -18.89 -18.21 -14.83
C GLN A 319 -19.28 -18.73 -16.22
N GLU A 320 -19.90 -17.89 -17.05
CA GLU A 320 -20.26 -18.27 -18.42
C GLU A 320 -19.02 -18.64 -19.25
N GLU A 321 -17.95 -17.82 -19.19
CA GLU A 321 -16.67 -18.09 -19.84
C GLU A 321 -16.09 -19.46 -19.45
N ILE A 322 -16.10 -19.77 -18.15
CA ILE A 322 -15.62 -21.05 -17.63
C ILE A 322 -16.53 -22.22 -18.02
N GLN A 323 -17.85 -22.05 -17.97
CA GLN A 323 -18.79 -23.10 -18.36
C GLN A 323 -18.65 -23.47 -19.84
N GLN A 324 -18.45 -22.47 -20.72
CA GLN A 324 -18.19 -22.70 -22.14
C GLN A 324 -16.90 -23.51 -22.34
N ALA A 325 -15.82 -23.14 -21.64
CA ALA A 325 -14.55 -23.87 -21.75
C ALA A 325 -14.64 -25.28 -21.15
N LEU A 326 -15.31 -25.48 -20.01
CA LEU A 326 -15.48 -26.82 -19.41
C LEU A 326 -16.36 -27.74 -20.27
N ALA A 327 -17.30 -27.19 -21.05
CA ALA A 327 -18.12 -27.99 -21.96
C ALA A 327 -17.30 -28.67 -23.06
N THR A 328 -16.13 -28.16 -23.42
CA THR A 328 -15.24 -28.78 -24.42
C THR A 328 -14.28 -29.81 -23.81
N VAL A 329 -14.15 -29.86 -22.47
CA VAL A 329 -13.29 -30.79 -21.73
C VAL A 329 -14.05 -31.49 -20.57
N PRO A 330 -15.11 -32.26 -20.86
CA PRO A 330 -15.97 -32.86 -19.83
C PRO A 330 -15.25 -33.86 -18.90
N GLU A 331 -14.08 -34.35 -19.28
CA GLU A 331 -13.21 -35.19 -18.46
C GLU A 331 -12.53 -34.44 -17.30
N GLU A 332 -12.41 -33.11 -17.37
CA GLU A 332 -11.74 -32.25 -16.38
C GLU A 332 -12.60 -31.99 -15.14
N LYS A 333 -13.03 -33.09 -14.49
CA LYS A 333 -13.98 -33.06 -13.36
C LYS A 333 -13.44 -32.29 -12.15
N GLU A 334 -12.14 -32.36 -11.90
CA GLU A 334 -11.51 -31.65 -10.78
C GLU A 334 -11.52 -30.13 -11.01
N MET A 335 -11.18 -29.66 -12.22
CA MET A 335 -11.27 -28.25 -12.57
C MET A 335 -12.72 -27.76 -12.46
N ALA A 336 -13.68 -28.53 -12.99
CA ALA A 336 -15.10 -28.21 -12.86
C ALA A 336 -15.53 -28.07 -11.39
N ALA A 337 -15.10 -28.99 -10.51
CA ALA A 337 -15.39 -28.92 -9.09
C ALA A 337 -14.78 -27.68 -8.42
N ASN A 338 -13.54 -27.33 -8.77
CA ASN A 338 -12.86 -26.14 -8.25
C ASN A 338 -13.57 -24.84 -8.64
N TYR A 339 -13.92 -24.67 -9.92
CA TYR A 339 -14.64 -23.48 -10.38
C TYR A 339 -16.07 -23.38 -9.82
N ALA A 340 -16.76 -24.51 -9.63
CA ALA A 340 -18.07 -24.53 -8.97
C ALA A 340 -17.98 -24.09 -7.49
N LYS A 341 -16.94 -24.55 -6.79
CA LYS A 341 -16.64 -24.12 -5.42
C LYS A 341 -16.34 -22.63 -5.36
N TRP A 342 -15.38 -22.15 -6.16
CA TRP A 342 -15.00 -20.73 -6.19
C TRP A 342 -16.16 -19.82 -6.57
N SER A 343 -17.02 -20.26 -7.47
CA SER A 343 -18.24 -19.55 -7.86
C SER A 343 -19.15 -19.26 -6.67
N THR A 344 -19.42 -20.31 -5.89
CA THR A 344 -20.30 -20.23 -4.71
C THR A 344 -19.68 -19.32 -3.64
N GLU A 345 -18.39 -19.52 -3.36
CA GLU A 345 -17.65 -18.71 -2.39
C GLU A 345 -17.62 -17.23 -2.80
N LEU A 346 -17.36 -16.92 -4.08
CA LEU A 346 -17.31 -15.55 -4.58
C LEU A 346 -18.67 -14.87 -4.56
N GLU A 347 -19.77 -15.59 -4.83
CA GLU A 347 -21.10 -15.00 -4.76
C GLU A 347 -21.41 -14.47 -3.33
N GLU A 348 -21.14 -15.29 -2.32
CA GLU A 348 -21.32 -14.92 -0.91
C GLU A 348 -20.39 -13.77 -0.50
N GLN A 349 -19.11 -13.86 -0.87
CA GLN A 349 -18.10 -12.87 -0.52
C GLN A 349 -18.39 -11.52 -1.19
N LEU A 350 -18.65 -11.49 -2.49
CA LEU A 350 -18.93 -10.25 -3.24
C LEU A 350 -20.22 -9.59 -2.75
N LYS A 351 -21.22 -10.36 -2.33
CA LYS A 351 -22.43 -9.81 -1.69
C LYS A 351 -22.09 -9.04 -0.41
N LEU A 352 -21.26 -9.62 0.47
CA LEU A 352 -20.82 -8.94 1.69
C LEU A 352 -20.00 -7.68 1.37
N VAL A 353 -19.02 -7.78 0.47
CA VAL A 353 -18.17 -6.65 0.03
C VAL A 353 -19.02 -5.48 -0.46
N ARG A 354 -20.00 -5.73 -1.34
CA ARG A 354 -20.86 -4.69 -1.92
C ARG A 354 -21.81 -4.06 -0.90
N SER A 355 -22.22 -4.82 0.11
CA SER A 355 -23.11 -4.32 1.16
C SER A 355 -22.40 -3.46 2.20
N GLY A 356 -21.08 -3.60 2.34
CA GLY A 356 -20.32 -2.96 3.42
C GLY A 356 -20.71 -3.44 4.82
N ALA A 357 -21.39 -4.59 4.94
CA ALA A 357 -21.81 -5.15 6.21
C ALA A 357 -20.61 -5.67 7.03
N ALA A 358 -20.84 -5.96 8.31
CA ALA A 358 -19.83 -6.61 9.14
C ALA A 358 -19.34 -7.92 8.48
N GLY A 359 -18.02 -8.15 8.50
CA GLY A 359 -17.38 -9.23 7.77
C GLY A 359 -16.93 -8.87 6.35
N ALA A 360 -17.21 -7.65 5.87
CA ALA A 360 -16.80 -7.21 4.54
C ALA A 360 -15.27 -7.20 4.36
N ILE A 361 -14.49 -6.87 5.41
CA ILE A 361 -13.02 -6.93 5.33
C ILE A 361 -12.54 -8.35 5.01
N MET A 362 -13.00 -9.34 5.76
CA MET A 362 -12.60 -10.74 5.53
C MET A 362 -13.16 -11.26 4.20
N ALA A 363 -14.39 -10.90 3.86
CA ALA A 363 -14.99 -11.27 2.59
C ALA A 363 -14.19 -10.74 1.40
N GLU A 364 -13.73 -9.49 1.45
CA GLU A 364 -12.90 -8.90 0.38
C GLU A 364 -11.54 -9.59 0.29
N ALA A 365 -10.89 -9.85 1.43
CA ALA A 365 -9.60 -10.55 1.46
C ALA A 365 -9.71 -11.96 0.85
N ASN A 366 -10.77 -12.68 1.20
CA ASN A 366 -11.05 -14.01 0.67
C ASN A 366 -11.44 -13.96 -0.81
N ALA A 367 -12.26 -12.99 -1.23
CA ALA A 367 -12.61 -12.79 -2.64
C ALA A 367 -11.37 -12.52 -3.48
N ALA A 368 -10.47 -11.64 -3.04
CA ALA A 368 -9.22 -11.35 -3.75
C ALA A 368 -8.35 -12.61 -3.93
N LYS A 369 -8.28 -13.46 -2.89
CA LYS A 369 -7.59 -14.76 -2.97
C LYS A 369 -8.26 -15.69 -3.99
N THR A 370 -9.58 -15.85 -3.90
CA THR A 370 -10.33 -16.74 -4.81
C THR A 370 -10.29 -16.26 -6.26
N ILE A 371 -10.36 -14.95 -6.51
CA ILE A 371 -10.18 -14.36 -7.85
C ILE A 371 -8.79 -14.68 -8.41
N ARG A 372 -7.73 -14.55 -7.61
CA ARG A 372 -6.36 -14.89 -8.04
C ARG A 372 -6.24 -16.36 -8.44
N GLU A 373 -6.85 -17.25 -7.65
CA GLU A 373 -6.89 -18.69 -7.94
C GLU A 373 -7.67 -19.01 -9.22
N TRP A 374 -8.83 -18.36 -9.38
CA TRP A 374 -9.64 -18.44 -10.59
C TRP A 374 -8.84 -18.02 -11.82
N GLU A 375 -8.24 -16.83 -11.80
CA GLU A 375 -7.49 -16.28 -12.94
C GLU A 375 -6.24 -17.09 -13.27
N ARG A 376 -5.60 -17.69 -12.26
CA ARG A 376 -4.45 -18.58 -12.46
C ARG A 376 -4.83 -19.87 -13.21
N GLY A 377 -6.03 -20.41 -12.96
CA GLY A 377 -6.51 -21.63 -13.62
C GLY A 377 -7.02 -21.43 -15.05
N VAL A 378 -7.41 -20.20 -15.42
CA VAL A 378 -8.06 -19.92 -16.71
C VAL A 378 -7.18 -20.27 -17.92
N PRO A 379 -5.88 -19.92 -17.97
CA PRO A 379 -5.04 -20.23 -19.12
C PRO A 379 -4.91 -21.74 -19.37
N GLU A 380 -4.77 -22.54 -18.31
CA GLU A 380 -4.66 -24.00 -18.45
C GLU A 380 -5.96 -24.59 -19.00
N LEU A 381 -7.11 -24.19 -18.45
CA LEU A 381 -8.41 -24.64 -18.94
C LEU A 381 -8.62 -24.28 -20.41
N LYS A 382 -8.31 -23.03 -20.79
CA LYS A 382 -8.42 -22.57 -22.18
C LYS A 382 -7.50 -23.31 -23.13
N LEU A 383 -6.27 -23.63 -22.70
CA LEU A 383 -5.34 -24.41 -23.51
C LEU A 383 -5.88 -25.83 -23.75
N LYS A 384 -6.39 -26.49 -22.69
CA LYS A 384 -6.98 -27.83 -22.81
C LYS A 384 -8.21 -27.82 -23.74
N ALA A 385 -9.07 -26.80 -23.60
CA ALA A 385 -10.22 -26.59 -24.48
C ALA A 385 -9.80 -26.44 -25.95
N LEU A 386 -8.80 -25.60 -26.24
CA LEU A 386 -8.30 -25.38 -27.60
C LEU A 386 -7.69 -26.64 -28.21
N LEU A 387 -6.94 -27.43 -27.42
CA LEU A 387 -6.31 -28.67 -27.89
C LEU A 387 -7.32 -29.77 -28.24
N ARG A 388 -8.59 -29.66 -27.81
CA ARG A 388 -9.67 -30.59 -28.20
C ARG A 388 -10.36 -30.19 -29.51
N GLU A 389 -10.25 -28.92 -29.92
CA GLU A 389 -10.84 -28.41 -31.15
C GLU A 389 -9.98 -28.67 -32.39
N ILE A 390 -8.69 -29.00 -32.18
CA ILE A 390 -7.71 -29.40 -33.21
C ILE A 390 -7.75 -30.91 -33.35
#